data_AF-A0A6V8MD60-F1
#
_entry.id   AF-A0A6V8MD60-F1
#
_cell.length_a   1.000
_cell.length_b   1.000
_cell.length_c   1.000
_cell.angle_alpha   90.00
_cell.angle_beta   90.00
_cell.angle_gamma   90.00
#
_symmetry.space_group_name_H-M   'P 1'
#
loop_
_entity.id
_entity.type
_entity.pdbx_description
1 polymer ?
#
loop_
_entity_poly.entity_id
_entity_poly.type
_entity_poly.pdbx_seq_one_letter_code
_entity_poly.pdbx_strand_id
1 'polypeptide(L)'
;MPRTTLRSLFALLLVMMTGVSVQAGNISAEIASDFAPRSGYLVRAAGDGYLIDLDARQQVAVGDLFAVVAPGEPIVHPVTQALVGSEDTVQGLLQVTRVKAGYSECRAVGTAAALKRGAPIRRFQNIDARFWDYTGYGESLFRELQAQVPLLQWQDYRATQERRPPLPAVAASEQPSLYFILTGSGLEVRAPDFSLMHRYPLALRGDGEPMMRPATAALPATVAAAGLPAPSPAGSAAAQRIWTGPILKGTPVGLEIGDFDGDGKQEIAVAFGDRVEIFRLAGEELRQLAVVPFERSLRAYHLDGADLEKSGRMQLYLSAVTGSGNPSGLSIAWRDGAYRITRAKIPWHLRRITLPGEGNVLAAQKMGIQGREYAGPVFRVILAEDRLTEGDPIPGPAQANLYDFTPVTSRGGISFARLVADGYLKIVTPDGRELGETVDKTGGSESHLEMDEEAQTGGETRVVYLPARFEATERGEVLVPANSAASLLSRVRSFSKSQLQALVLSGGTVQEAWHTEPEKNYLADFRVAEAANDGKRRLVTVVAFPEGGPFSFSRKAALQIYSLPEPRGAQ
;
A
#
# COMPACT_ATOMS: atom_id res chain seq x y z
N MET A 1 -21.76 -77.01 0.98
CA MET A 1 -20.60 -77.73 0.43
C MET A 1 -19.58 -76.70 -0.08
N PRO A 2 -18.26 -76.86 0.11
CA PRO A 2 -17.59 -76.47 1.35
C PRO A 2 -16.29 -75.62 1.21
N ARG A 3 -15.93 -74.93 2.32
CA ARG A 3 -14.59 -74.57 2.88
C ARG A 3 -13.69 -73.63 2.04
N THR A 4 -13.06 -72.56 2.57
CA THR A 4 -11.96 -72.58 3.57
C THR A 4 -11.58 -71.17 4.11
N THR A 5 -11.51 -71.04 5.44
CA THR A 5 -10.44 -70.43 6.30
C THR A 5 -9.74 -69.08 5.98
N LEU A 6 -9.88 -68.15 6.96
CA LEU A 6 -8.81 -67.50 7.76
C LEU A 6 -7.87 -66.46 7.11
N ARG A 7 -7.95 -65.20 7.56
CA ARG A 7 -6.89 -64.50 8.34
C ARG A 7 -7.27 -63.04 8.63
N SER A 8 -7.43 -62.75 9.92
CA SER A 8 -7.34 -61.40 10.48
C SER A 8 -5.94 -60.83 10.25
N LEU A 9 -5.85 -59.60 9.75
CA LEU A 9 -4.68 -58.75 9.94
C LEU A 9 -5.15 -57.35 10.33
N PHE A 10 -4.86 -57.00 11.58
CA PHE A 10 -4.90 -55.66 12.14
C PHE A 10 -3.95 -54.78 11.30
N ALA A 11 -4.47 -53.75 10.64
CA ALA A 11 -3.65 -52.69 10.07
C ALA A 11 -4.13 -51.35 10.64
N LEU A 12 -3.33 -50.87 11.59
CA LEU A 12 -3.38 -49.58 12.25
C LEU A 12 -3.35 -48.45 11.20
N LEU A 13 -4.48 -47.80 10.95
CA LEU A 13 -4.54 -46.61 10.10
C LEU A 13 -4.13 -45.38 10.93
N LEU A 14 -2.85 -45.06 10.88
CA LEU A 14 -2.27 -43.83 11.40
C LEU A 14 -2.78 -42.66 10.55
N VAL A 15 -3.73 -41.88 11.07
CA VAL A 15 -4.18 -40.62 10.48
C VAL A 15 -3.03 -39.63 10.56
N MET A 16 -2.32 -39.39 9.45
CA MET A 16 -1.43 -38.25 9.30
C MET A 16 -2.27 -36.97 9.22
N MET A 17 -2.40 -36.29 10.36
CA MET A 17 -2.74 -34.87 10.44
C MET A 17 -1.54 -34.06 9.93
N THR A 18 -1.54 -33.68 8.65
CA THR A 18 -0.64 -32.63 8.17
C THR A 18 -1.23 -31.28 8.58
N GLY A 19 -0.87 -30.82 9.78
CA GLY A 19 -1.11 -29.44 10.17
C GLY A 19 -0.34 -28.50 9.26
N VAL A 20 -1.06 -27.68 8.48
CA VAL A 20 -0.45 -26.54 7.81
C VAL A 20 -0.08 -25.54 8.91
N SER A 21 1.22 -25.48 9.20
CA SER A 21 1.75 -24.48 10.13
C SER A 21 1.61 -23.11 9.49
N VAL A 22 0.81 -22.22 10.07
CA VAL A 22 0.87 -20.78 9.80
C VAL A 22 2.30 -20.34 10.12
N GLN A 23 3.08 -20.00 9.09
CA GLN A 23 4.38 -19.35 9.30
C GLN A 23 4.11 -17.89 9.64
N ALA A 24 4.22 -17.55 10.92
CA ALA A 24 4.49 -16.18 11.32
C ALA A 24 5.79 -15.74 10.62
N GLY A 25 5.73 -14.65 9.85
CA GLY A 25 6.90 -14.09 9.18
C GLY A 25 8.01 -13.85 10.21
N ASN A 26 9.21 -14.34 9.91
CA ASN A 26 10.35 -14.17 10.81
C ASN A 26 10.92 -12.75 10.62
N ILE A 27 10.70 -11.86 11.58
CA ILE A 27 11.19 -10.46 11.55
C ILE A 27 12.69 -10.38 11.26
N SER A 28 13.48 -11.37 11.71
CA SER A 28 14.91 -11.43 11.42
C SER A 28 15.20 -11.58 9.92
N ALA A 29 14.37 -12.33 9.18
CA ALA A 29 14.54 -12.56 7.75
C ALA A 29 14.22 -11.31 6.91
N GLU A 30 13.23 -10.51 7.34
CA GLU A 30 12.95 -9.20 6.74
C GLU A 30 14.13 -8.26 6.96
N ILE A 31 14.67 -8.20 8.19
CA ILE A 31 15.87 -7.42 8.51
C ILE A 31 17.08 -7.92 7.71
N ALA A 32 17.28 -9.23 7.56
CA ALA A 32 18.36 -9.78 6.77
C ALA A 32 18.29 -9.36 5.29
N SER A 33 17.08 -9.29 4.74
CA SER A 33 16.84 -8.78 3.39
C SER A 33 17.17 -7.28 3.29
N ASP A 34 16.67 -6.48 4.23
CA ASP A 34 16.91 -5.03 4.25
C ASP A 34 18.38 -4.68 4.43
N PHE A 35 19.15 -5.53 5.13
CA PHE A 35 20.60 -5.38 5.33
C PHE A 35 21.45 -6.22 4.37
N ALA A 36 20.84 -6.78 3.32
CA ALA A 36 21.55 -7.63 2.37
C ALA A 36 22.74 -6.90 1.72
N PRO A 37 23.89 -7.58 1.55
CA PRO A 37 25.09 -6.97 1.01
C PRO A 37 24.86 -6.47 -0.42
N ARG A 38 25.34 -5.25 -0.67
CA ARG A 38 25.46 -4.65 -2.00
C ARG A 38 26.85 -4.10 -2.16
N SER A 39 27.34 -4.13 -3.39
CA SER A 39 28.71 -3.74 -3.71
C SER A 39 28.73 -2.93 -4.98
N GLY A 40 29.57 -1.91 -5.00
CA GLY A 40 29.70 -0.99 -6.12
C GLY A 40 31.00 -0.20 -6.01
N TYR A 41 31.03 0.97 -6.63
CA TYR A 41 32.17 1.86 -6.68
C TYR A 41 31.79 3.32 -6.42
N LEU A 42 32.73 4.05 -5.82
CA LEU A 42 32.66 5.49 -5.66
C LEU A 42 32.96 6.19 -7.01
N VAL A 43 31.94 6.68 -7.69
CA VAL A 43 32.05 7.29 -9.02
C VAL A 43 32.55 8.73 -8.97
N ARG A 44 32.25 9.47 -7.90
CA ARG A 44 32.70 10.86 -7.70
C ARG A 44 33.00 11.12 -6.23
N ALA A 45 34.14 11.77 -5.98
CA ALA A 45 34.55 12.29 -4.68
C ALA A 45 35.08 13.72 -4.90
N ALA A 46 34.21 14.72 -4.78
CA ALA A 46 34.56 16.13 -4.97
C ALA A 46 33.72 17.04 -4.08
N GLY A 47 34.37 17.96 -3.35
CA GLY A 47 33.68 18.86 -2.41
C GLY A 47 33.02 18.09 -1.26
N ASP A 48 31.75 18.40 -0.99
CA ASP A 48 30.88 17.79 0.02
C ASP A 48 29.99 16.66 -0.52
N GLY A 49 30.05 16.38 -1.83
CA GLY A 49 29.13 15.45 -2.51
C GLY A 49 29.81 14.21 -3.09
N TYR A 50 29.35 13.03 -2.68
CA TYR A 50 29.82 11.73 -3.18
C TYR A 50 28.79 11.09 -4.10
N LEU A 51 29.22 10.38 -5.15
CA LEU A 51 28.32 9.58 -6.01
C LEU A 51 28.75 8.14 -6.06
N ILE A 52 27.81 7.21 -5.97
CA ILE A 52 28.04 5.76 -6.11
C ILE A 52 27.31 5.22 -7.33
N ASP A 53 27.80 4.14 -7.95
CA ASP A 53 27.23 3.50 -9.15
C ASP A 53 26.05 2.55 -8.88
N LEU A 54 25.42 2.73 -7.72
CA LEU A 54 24.26 1.96 -7.29
C LEU A 54 23.01 2.82 -7.27
N ASP A 55 21.88 2.24 -7.64
CA ASP A 55 20.57 2.86 -7.69
C ASP A 55 19.46 1.91 -7.17
N ALA A 56 18.21 2.32 -7.36
CA ALA A 56 17.04 1.56 -6.92
C ALA A 56 16.91 0.17 -7.59
N ARG A 57 17.48 -0.05 -8.79
CA ARG A 57 17.48 -1.37 -9.45
C ARG A 57 18.38 -2.35 -8.72
N GLN A 58 19.45 -1.87 -8.09
CA GLN A 58 20.30 -2.64 -7.19
C GLN A 58 19.78 -2.63 -5.74
N GLN A 59 18.53 -2.21 -5.52
CA GLN A 59 17.86 -2.14 -4.22
C GLN A 59 18.56 -1.21 -3.21
N VAL A 60 19.17 -0.13 -3.70
CA VAL A 60 19.68 0.94 -2.82
C VAL A 60 18.56 1.90 -2.44
N ALA A 61 18.44 2.21 -1.16
CA ALA A 61 17.48 3.15 -0.60
C ALA A 61 18.19 4.37 -0.01
N VAL A 62 17.46 5.48 0.12
CA VAL A 62 17.96 6.63 0.89
C VAL A 62 18.03 6.28 2.36
N GLY A 63 19.10 6.69 3.02
CA GLY A 63 19.44 6.28 4.38
C GLY A 63 20.46 5.14 4.44
N ASP A 64 20.61 4.36 3.37
CA ASP A 64 21.59 3.27 3.30
C ASP A 64 23.00 3.79 3.58
N LEU A 65 23.78 2.98 4.32
CA LEU A 65 25.17 3.25 4.59
C LEU A 65 26.07 2.33 3.76
N PHE A 66 27.09 2.94 3.15
CA PHE A 66 28.12 2.25 2.41
C PHE A 66 29.49 2.55 3.03
N ALA A 67 30.20 1.49 3.40
CA ALA A 67 31.61 1.58 3.73
C ALA A 67 32.43 1.68 2.45
N VAL A 68 33.26 2.71 2.35
CA VAL A 68 34.29 2.80 1.32
C VAL A 68 35.48 2.00 1.79
N VAL A 69 35.81 0.95 1.06
CA VAL A 69 36.85 0.01 1.44
C VAL A 69 38.08 0.18 0.56
N ALA A 70 39.26 0.12 1.16
CA ALA A 70 40.50 -0.10 0.43
C ALA A 70 40.81 -1.60 0.45
N PRO A 71 41.00 -2.23 -0.73
CA PRO A 71 41.40 -3.62 -0.78
C PRO A 71 42.79 -3.77 -0.15
N GLY A 72 42.87 -4.58 0.90
CA GLY A 72 44.15 -4.97 1.50
C GLY A 72 44.78 -6.16 0.78
N GLU A 73 45.69 -6.85 1.47
CA GLU A 73 46.36 -8.03 0.93
C GLU A 73 45.34 -9.12 0.57
N PRO A 74 45.45 -9.76 -0.61
CA PRO A 74 44.56 -10.84 -1.01
C PRO A 74 44.80 -12.07 -0.13
N ILE A 75 43.73 -12.56 0.48
CA ILE A 75 43.72 -13.82 1.22
C ILE A 75 43.51 -14.94 0.21
N VAL A 76 44.53 -15.76 0.01
CA VAL A 76 44.50 -16.88 -0.94
C VAL A 76 44.42 -18.18 -0.15
N HIS A 77 43.50 -19.06 -0.53
CA HIS A 77 43.36 -20.37 0.09
C HIS A 77 44.64 -21.18 -0.17
N PRO A 78 45.34 -21.70 0.85
CA PRO A 78 46.67 -22.27 0.68
C PRO A 78 46.70 -23.50 -0.23
N VAL A 79 45.61 -24.30 -0.23
CA VAL A 79 45.50 -25.53 -1.04
C VAL A 79 44.92 -25.28 -2.44
N THR A 80 43.77 -24.61 -2.56
CA THR A 80 43.11 -24.39 -3.85
C THR A 80 43.70 -23.24 -4.65
N GLN A 81 44.58 -22.43 -4.04
CA GLN A 81 45.12 -21.19 -4.61
C GLN A 81 44.03 -20.20 -5.06
N ALA A 82 42.78 -20.41 -4.64
CA ALA A 82 41.66 -19.55 -4.96
C ALA A 82 41.67 -18.32 -4.06
N LEU A 83 41.39 -17.15 -4.62
CA LEU A 83 41.19 -15.92 -3.86
C LEU A 83 39.96 -16.08 -2.96
N VAL A 84 40.16 -16.04 -1.64
CA VAL A 84 39.13 -16.15 -0.61
C VAL A 84 38.52 -14.77 -0.31
N GLY A 85 39.34 -13.73 -0.37
CA GLY A 85 38.95 -12.35 -0.12
C GLY A 85 40.16 -11.43 -0.04
N SER A 86 39.98 -10.24 0.50
CA SER A 86 41.04 -9.29 0.82
C SER A 86 40.80 -8.73 2.22
N GLU A 87 41.87 -8.38 2.92
CA GLU A 87 41.77 -7.72 4.23
C GLU A 87 41.37 -6.25 4.04
N ASP A 88 40.09 -6.03 3.75
CA ASP A 88 39.55 -4.72 3.39
C ASP A 88 39.54 -3.76 4.59
N THR A 89 40.19 -2.60 4.44
CA THR A 89 40.17 -1.54 5.46
C THR A 89 39.11 -0.48 5.11
N VAL A 90 38.26 -0.10 6.08
CA VAL A 90 37.25 0.96 5.89
C VAL A 90 37.91 2.34 5.93
N GLN A 91 37.81 3.10 4.84
CA GLN A 91 38.37 4.46 4.70
C GLN A 91 37.36 5.57 5.06
N GLY A 92 36.07 5.25 5.05
CA GLY A 92 35.01 6.18 5.43
C GLY A 92 33.61 5.62 5.16
N LEU A 93 32.60 6.30 5.69
CA LEU A 93 31.19 5.92 5.52
C LEU A 93 30.45 6.96 4.70
N LEU A 94 29.62 6.46 3.77
CA LEU A 94 28.76 7.26 2.92
C LEU A 94 27.30 6.90 3.20
N GLN A 95 26.48 7.89 3.52
CA GLN A 95 25.04 7.72 3.63
C GLN A 95 24.37 8.20 2.35
N VAL A 96 23.53 7.36 1.76
CA VAL A 96 22.73 7.72 0.59
C VAL A 96 21.74 8.81 0.99
N THR A 97 21.84 9.97 0.36
CA THR A 97 20.92 11.10 0.56
C THR A 97 19.88 11.18 -0.55
N ARG A 98 20.20 10.66 -1.75
CA ARG A 98 19.28 10.64 -2.89
C ARG A 98 19.62 9.50 -3.85
N VAL A 99 18.61 8.77 -4.30
CA VAL A 99 18.75 7.75 -5.34
C VAL A 99 18.31 8.31 -6.68
N LYS A 100 19.12 8.12 -7.74
CA LYS A 100 18.81 8.53 -9.12
C LYS A 100 19.01 7.33 -10.06
N ALA A 101 18.46 7.40 -11.27
CA ALA A 101 18.69 6.33 -12.24
C ALA A 101 20.18 6.26 -12.63
N GLY A 102 20.82 5.12 -12.38
CA GLY A 102 22.21 4.83 -12.68
C GLY A 102 23.24 5.26 -11.64
N TYR A 103 22.86 5.99 -10.58
CA TYR A 103 23.76 6.39 -9.49
C TYR A 103 22.99 6.90 -8.27
N SER A 104 23.65 6.91 -7.11
CA SER A 104 23.12 7.54 -5.89
C SER A 104 24.04 8.63 -5.38
N GLU A 105 23.44 9.70 -4.86
CA GLU A 105 24.14 10.78 -4.16
C GLU A 105 24.26 10.43 -2.69
N CYS A 106 25.45 10.65 -2.14
CA CYS A 106 25.78 10.34 -0.77
C CYS A 106 26.46 11.52 -0.07
N ARG A 107 26.31 11.57 1.25
CA ARG A 107 27.09 12.42 2.15
C ARG A 107 28.03 11.57 2.99
N ALA A 108 29.20 12.09 3.35
CA ALA A 108 30.06 11.43 4.32
C ALA A 108 29.44 11.46 5.72
N VAL A 109 29.65 10.39 6.49
CA VAL A 109 29.25 10.30 7.91
C VAL A 109 30.49 10.20 8.78
N GLY A 110 30.62 11.10 9.76
CA GLY A 110 31.78 11.19 10.63
C GLY A 110 33.03 11.72 9.91
N THR A 111 34.21 11.38 10.43
CA THR A 111 35.50 11.79 9.84
C THR A 111 35.84 10.86 8.68
N ALA A 112 35.65 11.32 7.45
CA ALA A 112 36.08 10.60 6.25
C ALA A 112 37.51 11.00 5.88
N ALA A 113 38.40 10.02 5.67
CA ALA A 113 39.66 10.26 4.98
C ALA A 113 39.38 10.75 3.54
N ALA A 114 40.37 11.30 2.85
CA ALA A 114 40.20 11.73 1.45
C ALA A 114 39.83 10.53 0.55
N LEU A 115 38.53 10.32 0.34
CA LEU A 115 38.00 9.18 -0.41
C LEU A 115 38.35 9.29 -1.88
N LYS A 116 38.83 8.20 -2.47
CA LYS A 116 39.28 8.18 -3.86
C LYS A 116 38.17 7.71 -4.80
N ARG A 117 37.99 8.42 -5.91
CA ARG A 117 37.18 7.93 -7.03
C ARG A 117 37.68 6.55 -7.48
N GLY A 118 36.75 5.65 -7.75
CA GLY A 118 36.99 4.26 -8.10
C GLY A 118 37.15 3.33 -6.90
N ALA A 119 37.11 3.84 -5.66
CA ALA A 119 37.18 2.99 -4.48
C ALA A 119 35.96 2.06 -4.39
N PRO A 120 36.16 0.76 -4.05
CA PRO A 120 35.05 -0.15 -3.81
C PRO A 120 34.23 0.27 -2.61
N ILE A 121 32.93 0.05 -2.69
CA ILE A 121 31.99 0.32 -1.59
C ILE A 121 31.18 -0.92 -1.26
N ARG A 122 30.80 -1.06 0.02
CA ARG A 122 30.07 -2.22 0.53
C ARG A 122 28.97 -1.77 1.50
N ARG A 123 27.72 -2.17 1.25
CA ARG A 123 26.55 -1.80 2.06
C ARG A 123 26.65 -2.43 3.44
N PHE A 124 26.48 -1.61 4.49
CA PHE A 124 26.47 -2.01 5.90
C PHE A 124 27.66 -2.85 6.40
N GLN A 125 28.80 -2.82 5.71
CA GLN A 125 29.97 -3.60 6.11
C GLN A 125 30.79 -2.85 7.16
N ASN A 126 31.17 -3.55 8.23
CA ASN A 126 32.05 -3.06 9.30
C ASN A 126 31.55 -1.76 9.96
N ILE A 127 30.22 -1.58 10.04
CA ILE A 127 29.58 -0.47 10.75
C ILE A 127 29.19 -0.95 12.14
N ASP A 128 29.53 -0.18 13.17
CA ASP A 128 29.09 -0.44 14.52
C ASP A 128 27.56 -0.49 14.62
N ALA A 129 27.04 -1.50 15.29
CA ALA A 129 25.61 -1.66 15.55
C ALA A 129 25.37 -1.85 17.04
N ARG A 130 24.46 -1.05 17.61
CA ARG A 130 24.03 -1.14 19.01
C ARG A 130 22.59 -1.59 19.07
N PHE A 131 22.29 -2.47 20.02
CA PHE A 131 20.93 -2.93 20.28
C PHE A 131 20.45 -2.40 21.62
N TRP A 132 19.31 -1.72 21.66
CA TRP A 132 18.70 -1.19 22.88
C TRP A 132 17.35 -1.84 23.09
N ASP A 133 17.21 -2.57 24.19
CA ASP A 133 16.03 -3.38 24.47
C ASP A 133 15.15 -2.79 25.56
N TYR A 134 14.21 -1.92 25.20
CA TYR A 134 13.23 -1.33 26.13
C TYR A 134 12.12 -2.29 26.57
N THR A 135 12.14 -3.54 26.12
CA THR A 135 11.13 -4.55 26.48
C THR A 135 11.58 -5.46 27.61
N GLY A 136 12.89 -5.70 27.73
CA GLY A 136 13.46 -6.67 28.68
C GLY A 136 13.53 -8.11 28.15
N TYR A 137 13.06 -8.37 26.92
CA TYR A 137 13.00 -9.69 26.30
C TYR A 137 13.78 -9.80 24.98
N GLY A 138 14.66 -8.84 24.68
CA GLY A 138 15.29 -8.65 23.37
C GLY A 138 16.57 -9.44 23.11
N GLU A 139 17.13 -10.16 24.09
CA GLU A 139 18.45 -10.82 23.94
C GLU A 139 18.44 -11.93 22.88
N SER A 140 17.36 -12.71 22.79
CA SER A 140 17.20 -13.77 21.78
C SER A 140 17.11 -13.19 20.37
N LEU A 141 16.33 -12.11 20.19
CA LEU A 141 16.25 -11.38 18.92
C LEU A 141 17.61 -10.80 18.53
N PHE A 142 18.33 -10.20 19.48
CA PHE A 142 19.69 -9.71 19.25
C PHE A 142 20.62 -10.80 18.71
N ARG A 143 20.62 -12.01 19.31
CA ARG A 143 21.45 -13.13 18.84
C ARG A 143 21.06 -13.60 17.43
N GLU A 144 19.77 -13.59 17.12
CA GLU A 144 19.29 -13.94 15.78
C GLU A 144 19.74 -12.91 14.74
N LEU A 145 19.64 -11.62 15.05
CA LEU A 145 20.11 -10.54 14.18
C LEU A 145 21.63 -10.57 13.99
N GLN A 146 22.39 -10.89 15.04
CA GLN A 146 23.82 -11.07 14.93
C GLN A 146 24.20 -12.21 13.96
N ALA A 147 23.41 -13.29 13.93
CA ALA A 147 23.62 -14.41 13.02
C ALA A 147 23.20 -14.08 11.57
N GLN A 148 22.12 -13.33 11.38
CA GLN A 148 21.57 -13.04 10.05
C GLN A 148 22.15 -11.79 9.38
N VAL A 149 22.68 -10.85 10.17
CA VAL A 149 23.34 -9.63 9.68
C VAL A 149 24.78 -9.56 10.21
N PRO A 150 25.66 -10.50 9.80
CA PRO A 150 27.01 -10.62 10.35
C PRO A 150 27.98 -9.55 9.85
N LEU A 151 27.58 -8.75 8.85
CA LEU A 151 28.44 -7.70 8.27
C LEU A 151 28.52 -6.45 9.15
N LEU A 152 27.61 -6.30 10.11
CA LEU A 152 27.66 -5.25 11.13
C LEU A 152 28.58 -5.65 12.29
N GLN A 153 29.25 -4.67 12.88
CA GLN A 153 30.04 -4.83 14.10
C GLN A 153 29.13 -4.68 15.32
N TRP A 154 28.42 -5.76 15.65
CA TRP A 154 27.51 -5.79 16.79
C TRP A 154 28.25 -5.59 18.10
N GLN A 155 27.87 -4.55 18.83
CA GLN A 155 28.35 -4.28 20.18
C GLN A 155 27.71 -5.26 21.16
N ASP A 156 28.42 -5.60 22.23
CA ASP A 156 27.93 -6.53 23.25
C ASP A 156 26.57 -6.09 23.82
N TYR A 157 25.66 -7.06 23.94
CA TYR A 157 24.28 -6.81 24.36
C TYR A 157 24.20 -6.21 25.76
N ARG A 158 24.96 -6.75 26.72
CA ARG A 158 24.94 -6.31 28.11
C ARG A 158 25.57 -4.92 28.25
N ALA A 159 26.72 -4.72 27.62
CA ALA A 159 27.41 -3.43 27.61
C ALA A 159 26.55 -2.32 26.98
N THR A 160 25.78 -2.63 25.93
CA THR A 160 24.85 -1.67 25.31
C THR A 160 23.64 -1.37 26.19
N GLN A 161 23.13 -2.33 26.96
CA GLN A 161 22.04 -2.09 27.93
C GLN A 161 22.49 -1.22 29.11
N GLU A 162 23.71 -1.42 29.63
CA GLU A 162 24.26 -0.62 30.73
C GLU A 162 24.42 0.87 30.37
N ARG A 163 24.67 1.16 29.09
CA ARG A 163 24.85 2.52 28.55
C ARG A 163 23.63 3.06 27.82
N ARG A 164 22.52 2.32 27.81
CA ARG A 164 21.30 2.70 27.10
C ARG A 164 20.62 3.88 27.81
N PRO A 165 20.23 4.94 27.10
CA PRO A 165 19.53 6.07 27.69
C PRO A 165 18.09 5.70 28.11
N PRO A 166 17.50 6.37 29.12
CA PRO A 166 16.11 6.12 29.54
C PRO A 166 15.08 6.31 28.42
N LEU A 167 15.35 7.23 27.50
CA LEU A 167 14.60 7.42 26.26
C LEU A 167 15.56 7.34 25.07
N PRO A 168 15.13 6.78 23.92
CA PRO A 168 15.93 6.74 22.71
C PRO A 168 16.47 8.13 22.31
N ALA A 169 17.78 8.30 22.35
CA ALA A 169 18.47 9.53 21.96
C ALA A 169 19.87 9.21 21.39
N VAL A 170 20.49 10.17 20.72
CA VAL A 170 21.88 10.05 20.23
C VAL A 170 22.80 9.72 21.42
N ALA A 171 23.49 8.58 21.35
CA ALA A 171 24.53 8.28 22.31
C ALA A 171 25.78 9.11 21.98
N ALA A 172 26.41 9.72 22.99
CA ALA A 172 27.70 10.38 22.84
C ALA A 172 28.76 9.32 22.50
N SER A 173 29.00 9.09 21.20
CA SER A 173 30.01 8.19 20.68
C SER A 173 30.84 8.91 19.62
N GLU A 174 32.15 8.69 19.64
CA GLU A 174 33.08 9.24 18.65
C GLU A 174 32.99 8.48 17.30
N GLN A 175 32.36 7.30 17.27
CA GLN A 175 32.22 6.48 16.06
C GLN A 175 30.76 6.41 15.60
N PRO A 176 30.50 6.55 14.29
CA PRO A 176 29.17 6.44 13.73
C PRO A 176 28.63 5.01 13.87
N SER A 177 27.45 4.86 14.44
CA SER A 177 26.83 3.54 14.67
C SER A 177 25.36 3.53 14.31
N LEU A 178 24.88 2.34 13.93
CA LEU A 178 23.46 2.06 13.80
C LEU A 178 22.84 1.73 15.17
N TYR A 179 21.59 2.15 15.36
CA TYR A 179 20.83 1.89 16.58
C TYR A 179 19.62 1.01 16.26
N PHE A 180 19.62 -0.20 16.76
CA PHE A 180 18.48 -1.12 16.76
C PHE A 180 17.75 -0.96 18.08
N ILE A 181 16.51 -0.49 18.05
CA ILE A 181 15.78 -0.01 19.23
C ILE A 181 14.50 -0.82 19.33
N LEU A 182 14.49 -1.79 20.24
CA LEU A 182 13.32 -2.63 20.51
C LEU A 182 12.45 -1.98 21.57
N THR A 183 11.18 -1.77 21.23
CA THR A 183 10.14 -1.25 22.12
C THR A 183 8.91 -2.16 22.09
N GLY A 184 7.92 -1.91 22.95
CA GLY A 184 6.64 -2.64 22.90
C GLY A 184 5.84 -2.45 21.61
N SER A 185 6.24 -1.52 20.73
CA SER A 185 5.60 -1.28 19.43
C SER A 185 6.32 -1.95 18.26
N GLY A 186 7.54 -2.46 18.46
CA GLY A 186 8.39 -2.94 17.36
C GLY A 186 9.88 -2.63 17.54
N LEU A 187 10.66 -3.10 16.57
CA LEU A 187 12.07 -2.80 16.40
C LEU A 187 12.24 -1.64 15.40
N GLU A 188 12.84 -0.54 15.84
CA GLU A 188 13.26 0.54 14.95
C GLU A 188 14.76 0.43 14.66
N VAL A 189 15.18 0.78 13.46
CA VAL A 189 16.60 0.92 13.11
C VAL A 189 16.88 2.34 12.69
N ARG A 190 17.83 2.98 13.36
CA ARG A 190 18.18 4.39 13.16
C ARG A 190 19.62 4.55 12.73
N ALA A 191 19.86 5.55 11.89
CA ALA A 191 21.17 5.93 11.38
C ALA A 191 22.02 6.62 12.47
N PRO A 192 23.31 6.91 12.21
CA PRO A 192 24.20 7.57 13.17
C PRO A 192 23.74 8.97 13.61
N ASP A 193 22.98 9.68 12.76
CA ASP A 193 22.34 10.96 13.08
C ASP A 193 20.95 10.79 13.75
N PHE A 194 20.62 9.55 14.14
CA PHE A 194 19.35 9.14 14.75
C PHE A 194 18.11 9.23 13.86
N SER A 195 18.28 9.55 12.57
CA SER A 195 17.19 9.45 11.60
C SER A 195 16.68 8.02 11.49
N LEU A 196 15.36 7.85 11.36
CA LEU A 196 14.73 6.54 11.22
C LEU A 196 15.05 5.96 9.84
N MET A 197 15.65 4.76 9.79
CA MET A 197 15.88 4.01 8.55
C MET A 197 14.81 2.96 8.31
N HIS A 198 14.52 2.12 9.31
CA HIS A 198 13.53 1.04 9.23
C HIS A 198 12.69 0.95 10.50
N ARG A 199 11.47 0.44 10.38
CA ARG A 199 10.59 0.09 11.51
C ARG A 199 9.92 -1.24 11.22
N TYR A 200 10.10 -2.19 12.13
CA TYR A 200 9.59 -3.55 12.05
C TYR A 200 8.63 -3.79 13.23
N PRO A 201 7.32 -3.98 12.99
CA PRO A 201 6.37 -4.22 14.07
C PRO A 201 6.62 -5.60 14.72
N LEU A 202 6.52 -5.67 16.05
CA LEU A 202 6.62 -6.95 16.79
C LEU A 202 5.21 -7.42 17.18
N ALA A 203 4.85 -8.65 16.81
CA ALA A 203 3.66 -9.29 17.36
C ALA A 203 3.98 -9.83 18.77
N LEU A 204 3.45 -9.19 19.81
CA LEU A 204 3.56 -9.65 21.19
C LEU A 204 2.44 -10.67 21.50
N ARG A 205 2.74 -11.73 22.26
CA ARG A 205 1.70 -12.57 22.87
C ARG A 205 1.00 -11.82 24.00
N GLY A 206 -0.19 -12.30 24.38
CA GLY A 206 -1.04 -11.70 25.42
C GLY A 206 -0.45 -11.66 26.84
N ASP A 207 0.76 -12.17 27.04
CA ASP A 207 1.57 -12.13 28.26
C ASP A 207 2.79 -11.18 28.16
N GLY A 208 2.97 -10.48 27.03
CA GLY A 208 4.10 -9.58 26.80
C GLY A 208 5.37 -10.26 26.29
N GLU A 209 5.33 -11.58 26.05
CA GLU A 209 6.46 -12.31 25.47
C GLU A 209 6.50 -12.17 23.93
N PRO A 210 7.67 -11.89 23.34
CA PRO A 210 7.83 -11.86 21.88
C PRO A 210 7.70 -13.27 21.30
N MET A 211 6.95 -13.41 20.19
CA MET A 211 6.76 -14.71 19.54
C MET A 211 8.01 -15.09 18.71
N MET A 212 9.04 -15.65 19.34
CA MET A 212 10.23 -16.20 18.67
C MET A 212 10.19 -17.74 18.64
N ARG A 213 10.38 -18.35 17.48
CA ARG A 213 10.58 -19.81 17.33
C ARG A 213 12.08 -20.14 17.38
N PRO A 214 12.48 -21.33 17.89
CA PRO A 214 13.86 -21.79 17.78
C PRO A 214 14.23 -22.04 16.30
N ALA A 215 15.41 -21.55 15.90
CA ALA A 215 16.02 -21.85 14.62
C ALA A 215 16.22 -23.37 14.47
N THR A 216 15.47 -23.99 13.55
CA THR A 216 15.74 -25.37 13.15
C THR A 216 16.62 -25.35 11.90
N ALA A 217 17.73 -26.07 11.99
CA ALA A 217 18.86 -26.05 11.08
C ALA A 217 18.49 -26.19 9.59
N ALA A 218 19.11 -25.32 8.79
CA ALA A 218 19.16 -25.44 7.34
C ALA A 218 19.93 -26.71 6.93
N LEU A 219 19.39 -27.46 5.97
CA LEU A 219 20.17 -28.40 5.17
C LEU A 219 20.57 -27.72 3.84
N PRO A 220 21.72 -28.08 3.26
CA PRO A 220 22.45 -27.21 2.35
C PRO A 220 21.87 -27.21 0.93
N ALA A 221 22.05 -26.05 0.29
CA ALA A 221 21.80 -25.82 -1.13
C ALA A 221 22.65 -26.74 -2.01
N THR A 222 22.08 -27.18 -3.14
CA THR A 222 22.85 -27.63 -4.30
C THR A 222 22.50 -26.79 -5.52
N VAL A 223 23.54 -26.58 -6.32
CA VAL A 223 23.81 -25.53 -7.30
C VAL A 223 23.03 -25.64 -8.61
N ALA A 224 22.73 -24.45 -9.16
CA ALA A 224 22.78 -24.04 -10.57
C ALA A 224 21.97 -24.79 -11.65
N ALA A 225 21.06 -24.06 -12.33
CA ALA A 225 21.09 -23.90 -13.79
C ALA A 225 20.10 -22.82 -14.27
N ALA A 226 20.63 -21.91 -15.09
CA ALA A 226 20.02 -21.22 -16.23
C ALA A 226 18.49 -21.00 -16.30
N GLY A 227 18.12 -19.72 -16.30
CA GLY A 227 17.11 -19.11 -17.19
C GLY A 227 15.83 -19.89 -17.47
N LEU A 228 14.85 -19.79 -16.57
CA LEU A 228 13.42 -19.91 -16.85
C LEU A 228 12.66 -18.90 -15.98
N PRO A 229 11.52 -18.36 -16.44
CA PRO A 229 10.76 -17.36 -15.69
C PRO A 229 10.30 -17.94 -14.35
N ALA A 230 10.35 -17.12 -13.30
CA ALA A 230 9.84 -17.49 -12.00
C ALA A 230 8.39 -18.01 -12.14
N PRO A 231 8.03 -19.14 -11.52
CA PRO A 231 6.68 -19.65 -11.61
C PRO A 231 5.73 -18.66 -10.93
N SER A 232 4.82 -18.08 -11.71
CA SER A 232 3.58 -17.53 -11.16
C SER A 232 2.91 -18.63 -10.33
N PRO A 233 2.37 -18.34 -9.13
CA PRO A 233 1.60 -19.32 -8.39
C PRO A 233 0.48 -19.82 -9.32
N ALA A 234 0.45 -21.14 -9.52
CA ALA A 234 -0.49 -21.78 -10.40
C ALA A 234 -1.92 -21.44 -9.98
N GLY A 235 -2.64 -20.69 -10.83
CA GLY A 235 -4.10 -20.68 -10.84
C GLY A 235 -4.82 -19.43 -10.32
N SER A 236 -4.27 -18.21 -10.40
CA SER A 236 -5.10 -16.98 -10.38
C SER A 236 -5.42 -16.59 -11.83
N ALA A 237 -6.70 -16.45 -12.17
CA ALA A 237 -7.09 -15.99 -13.50
C ALA A 237 -6.80 -14.48 -13.59
N ALA A 238 -6.28 -13.98 -14.72
CA ALA A 238 -6.00 -12.55 -14.88
C ALA A 238 -7.11 -11.87 -15.69
N ALA A 239 -7.55 -10.69 -15.23
CA ALA A 239 -8.39 -9.81 -16.03
C ALA A 239 -7.54 -9.21 -17.16
N GLN A 240 -7.99 -9.37 -18.40
CA GLN A 240 -7.25 -8.92 -19.59
C GLN A 240 -7.70 -7.52 -19.99
N ARG A 241 -6.74 -6.61 -20.20
CA ARG A 241 -7.04 -5.27 -20.71
C ARG A 241 -7.41 -5.37 -22.19
N ILE A 242 -8.59 -4.89 -22.55
CA ILE A 242 -9.13 -4.95 -23.91
C ILE A 242 -9.20 -3.59 -24.59
N TRP A 243 -9.14 -2.50 -23.83
CA TRP A 243 -9.20 -1.15 -24.38
C TRP A 243 -8.50 -0.15 -23.46
N THR A 244 -7.88 0.86 -24.07
CA THR A 244 -7.28 2.02 -23.39
C THR A 244 -7.74 3.29 -24.10
N GLY A 245 -8.29 4.22 -23.33
CA GLY A 245 -8.79 5.49 -23.83
C GLY A 245 -7.70 6.51 -24.15
N PRO A 246 -8.10 7.66 -24.71
CA PRO A 246 -7.19 8.78 -24.94
C PRO A 246 -6.65 9.34 -23.61
N ILE A 247 -5.58 10.11 -23.74
CA ILE A 247 -4.94 10.78 -22.61
C ILE A 247 -5.81 11.95 -22.13
N LEU A 248 -6.14 11.92 -20.84
CA LEU A 248 -6.78 13.02 -20.12
C LEU A 248 -5.73 13.81 -19.33
N LYS A 249 -6.02 15.07 -19.04
CA LYS A 249 -5.11 15.95 -18.29
C LYS A 249 -5.47 15.98 -16.80
N GLY A 250 -4.47 15.91 -15.93
CA GLY A 250 -4.61 16.03 -14.48
C GLY A 250 -4.69 14.69 -13.75
N THR A 251 -4.87 14.79 -12.43
CA THR A 251 -4.99 13.64 -11.53
C THR A 251 -6.47 13.38 -11.24
N PRO A 252 -7.02 12.24 -11.67
CA PRO A 252 -8.38 11.85 -11.38
C PRO A 252 -8.52 11.51 -9.90
N VAL A 253 -9.69 11.84 -9.34
CA VAL A 253 -10.06 11.59 -7.94
C VAL A 253 -11.31 10.72 -7.84
N GLY A 254 -11.93 10.38 -8.98
CA GLY A 254 -13.15 9.59 -9.00
C GLY A 254 -13.56 9.11 -10.39
N LEU A 255 -14.25 7.98 -10.45
CA LEU A 255 -14.86 7.38 -11.63
C LEU A 255 -16.29 6.91 -11.31
N GLU A 256 -17.24 7.20 -12.20
CA GLU A 256 -18.59 6.64 -12.15
C GLU A 256 -19.07 6.28 -13.55
N ILE A 257 -19.89 5.23 -13.66
CA ILE A 257 -20.58 4.86 -14.91
C ILE A 257 -22.07 4.70 -14.62
N GLY A 258 -22.90 5.32 -15.45
CA GLY A 258 -24.35 5.29 -15.31
C GLY A 258 -25.04 6.00 -16.46
N ASP A 259 -26.35 5.80 -16.58
CA ASP A 259 -27.20 6.62 -17.45
C ASP A 259 -27.48 7.95 -16.73
N PHE A 260 -26.74 9.00 -17.10
CA PHE A 260 -26.79 10.31 -16.45
C PHE A 260 -27.79 11.26 -17.13
N ASP A 261 -28.05 11.07 -18.43
CA ASP A 261 -28.97 11.92 -19.20
C ASP A 261 -30.38 11.32 -19.41
N GLY A 262 -30.54 10.01 -19.15
CA GLY A 262 -31.79 9.28 -19.23
C GLY A 262 -32.12 8.74 -20.61
N ASP A 263 -31.17 8.67 -21.53
CA ASP A 263 -31.39 8.13 -22.88
C ASP A 263 -31.26 6.59 -22.97
N GLY A 264 -31.00 5.93 -21.84
CA GLY A 264 -30.83 4.49 -21.72
C GLY A 264 -29.42 4.00 -22.04
N LYS A 265 -28.49 4.87 -22.41
CA LYS A 265 -27.07 4.56 -22.60
C LYS A 265 -26.28 4.94 -21.36
N GLN A 266 -25.12 4.31 -21.23
CA GLN A 266 -24.20 4.52 -20.13
C GLN A 266 -23.16 5.56 -20.53
N GLU A 267 -22.96 6.52 -19.64
CA GLU A 267 -21.89 7.52 -19.69
C GLU A 267 -20.81 7.18 -18.67
N ILE A 268 -19.62 7.73 -18.91
CA ILE A 268 -18.46 7.61 -18.04
C ILE A 268 -18.13 8.99 -17.51
N ALA A 269 -18.20 9.19 -16.19
CA ALA A 269 -17.81 10.42 -15.53
C ALA A 269 -16.45 10.22 -14.84
N VAL A 270 -15.49 11.08 -15.18
CA VAL A 270 -14.18 11.15 -14.52
C VAL A 270 -14.11 12.47 -13.76
N ALA A 271 -13.98 12.39 -12.44
CA ALA A 271 -13.76 13.56 -11.60
C ALA A 271 -12.26 13.84 -11.47
N PHE A 272 -11.91 15.12 -11.60
CA PHE A 272 -10.64 15.71 -11.20
C PHE A 272 -10.90 16.66 -10.02
N GLY A 273 -9.84 17.16 -9.39
CA GLY A 273 -9.99 18.10 -8.28
C GLY A 273 -10.77 19.37 -8.64
N ASP A 274 -10.78 19.80 -9.91
CA ASP A 274 -11.32 21.07 -10.38
C ASP A 274 -12.49 20.96 -11.38
N ARG A 275 -12.85 19.75 -11.81
CA ARG A 275 -13.93 19.51 -12.79
C ARG A 275 -14.40 18.07 -12.84
N VAL A 276 -15.55 17.83 -13.45
CA VAL A 276 -15.95 16.51 -13.97
C VAL A 276 -15.92 16.54 -15.50
N GLU A 277 -15.34 15.52 -16.12
CA GLU A 277 -15.45 15.27 -17.56
C GLU A 277 -16.37 14.07 -17.80
N ILE A 278 -17.36 14.21 -18.67
CA ILE A 278 -18.37 13.20 -18.97
C ILE A 278 -18.21 12.75 -20.42
N PHE A 279 -18.15 11.45 -20.62
CA PHE A 279 -17.91 10.80 -21.90
C PHE A 279 -18.97 9.75 -22.21
N ARG A 280 -19.07 9.38 -23.47
CA ARG A 280 -19.75 8.17 -23.92
C ARG A 280 -18.82 7.37 -24.81
N LEU A 281 -18.70 6.08 -24.52
CA LEU A 281 -17.92 5.15 -25.32
C LEU A 281 -18.84 4.49 -26.36
N ALA A 282 -18.47 4.62 -27.64
CA ALA A 282 -19.16 3.97 -28.75
C ALA A 282 -18.14 3.20 -29.60
N GLY A 283 -18.15 1.87 -29.49
CA GLY A 283 -17.07 1.05 -30.04
C GLY A 283 -15.74 1.38 -29.37
N GLU A 284 -14.76 1.84 -30.13
CA GLU A 284 -13.45 2.28 -29.60
C GLU A 284 -13.35 3.80 -29.37
N GLU A 285 -14.34 4.58 -29.83
CA GLU A 285 -14.32 6.03 -29.75
C GLU A 285 -14.86 6.53 -28.40
N LEU A 286 -14.00 7.20 -27.63
CA LEU A 286 -14.41 7.92 -26.42
C LEU A 286 -14.81 9.35 -26.78
N ARG A 287 -16.10 9.61 -26.90
CA ARG A 287 -16.62 10.95 -27.19
C ARG A 287 -16.86 11.72 -25.90
N GLN A 288 -16.24 12.88 -25.76
CA GLN A 288 -16.52 13.80 -24.66
C GLN A 288 -17.87 14.50 -24.88
N LEU A 289 -18.78 14.34 -23.92
CA LEU A 289 -20.10 14.95 -23.93
C LEU A 289 -20.10 16.30 -23.22
N ALA A 290 -19.38 16.41 -22.09
CA ALA A 290 -19.33 17.63 -21.30
C ALA A 290 -18.06 17.75 -20.45
N VAL A 291 -17.76 19.00 -20.08
CA VAL A 291 -16.85 19.35 -18.99
C VAL A 291 -17.60 20.28 -18.06
N VAL A 292 -17.69 19.90 -16.79
CA VAL A 292 -18.36 20.68 -15.74
C VAL A 292 -17.28 21.20 -14.80
N PRO A 293 -16.79 22.43 -14.97
CA PRO A 293 -15.78 23.02 -14.09
C PRO A 293 -16.38 23.40 -12.74
N PHE A 294 -15.58 23.30 -11.69
CA PHE A 294 -15.95 23.77 -10.35
C PHE A 294 -15.51 25.21 -10.12
N GLU A 295 -16.02 25.81 -9.05
CA GLU A 295 -15.47 27.07 -8.55
C GLU A 295 -13.99 26.89 -8.19
N ARG A 296 -13.16 27.93 -8.44
CA ARG A 296 -11.69 27.84 -8.27
C ARG A 296 -11.25 27.41 -6.86
N SER A 297 -12.05 27.75 -5.86
CA SER A 297 -11.82 27.45 -4.44
C SER A 297 -12.18 26.02 -4.06
N LEU A 298 -12.85 25.24 -4.93
CA LEU A 298 -13.27 23.88 -4.62
C LEU A 298 -12.24 22.86 -5.09
N ARG A 299 -12.06 21.83 -4.26
CA ARG A 299 -11.26 20.64 -4.55
C ARG A 299 -12.05 19.39 -4.25
N ALA A 300 -12.45 18.67 -5.30
CA ALA A 300 -13.08 17.37 -5.16
C ALA A 300 -12.04 16.29 -4.84
N TYR A 301 -12.45 15.29 -4.06
CA TYR A 301 -11.62 14.14 -3.68
C TYR A 301 -12.33 12.79 -3.81
N HIS A 302 -13.63 12.79 -4.13
CA HIS A 302 -14.43 11.60 -4.38
C HIS A 302 -15.62 11.91 -5.29
N LEU A 303 -16.02 10.96 -6.15
CA LEU A 303 -17.19 11.01 -7.03
C LEU A 303 -17.94 9.69 -6.95
N ASP A 304 -19.25 9.71 -6.72
CA ASP A 304 -20.11 8.54 -6.82
C ASP A 304 -21.46 8.91 -7.46
N GLY A 305 -22.24 7.92 -7.89
CA GLY A 305 -23.53 8.16 -8.57
C GLY A 305 -24.72 7.49 -7.88
N ALA A 306 -25.84 8.20 -7.76
CA ALA A 306 -27.09 7.68 -7.21
C ALA A 306 -28.33 8.34 -7.86
N ASP A 307 -29.43 7.59 -7.99
CA ASP A 307 -30.74 8.13 -8.42
C ASP A 307 -31.62 8.44 -7.20
N LEU A 308 -31.30 9.53 -6.49
CA LEU A 308 -32.11 9.95 -5.33
C LEU A 308 -33.47 10.52 -5.75
N GLU A 309 -33.57 11.01 -6.98
CA GLU A 309 -34.81 11.54 -7.56
C GLU A 309 -35.77 10.44 -8.00
N LYS A 310 -35.32 9.17 -7.99
CA LYS A 310 -36.08 8.00 -8.48
C LYS A 310 -36.63 8.21 -9.88
N SER A 311 -35.83 8.88 -10.70
CA SER A 311 -36.19 9.32 -12.04
C SER A 311 -35.78 8.33 -13.13
N GLY A 312 -35.00 7.30 -12.77
CA GLY A 312 -34.29 6.42 -13.69
C GLY A 312 -32.98 7.01 -14.20
N ARG A 313 -32.72 8.30 -13.96
CA ARG A 313 -31.45 8.96 -14.28
C ARG A 313 -30.57 9.00 -13.06
N MET A 314 -29.31 8.63 -13.20
CA MET A 314 -28.35 8.73 -12.12
C MET A 314 -27.83 10.17 -11.99
N GLN A 315 -27.87 10.73 -10.79
CA GLN A 315 -27.17 11.97 -10.46
C GLN A 315 -25.77 11.65 -9.94
N LEU A 316 -24.81 12.54 -10.23
CA LEU A 316 -23.45 12.46 -9.72
C LEU A 316 -23.36 13.25 -8.42
N TYR A 317 -22.70 12.70 -7.41
CA TYR A 317 -22.46 13.30 -6.11
C TYR A 317 -20.96 13.34 -5.81
N LEU A 318 -20.45 14.53 -5.50
CA LEU A 318 -19.04 14.76 -5.23
C LEU A 318 -18.82 15.16 -3.78
N SER A 319 -17.80 14.56 -3.18
CA SER A 319 -17.23 15.06 -1.94
C SER A 319 -16.10 16.02 -2.29
N ALA A 320 -16.17 17.23 -1.72
CA ALA A 320 -15.24 18.30 -2.00
C ALA A 320 -15.04 19.19 -0.76
N VAL A 321 -13.93 19.91 -0.74
CA VAL A 321 -13.63 20.95 0.26
C VAL A 321 -13.36 22.29 -0.42
N THR A 322 -13.58 23.38 0.31
CA THR A 322 -13.09 24.71 -0.07
C THR A 322 -11.57 24.80 0.15
N GLY A 323 -10.93 25.86 -0.36
CA GLY A 323 -9.51 26.13 -0.11
C GLY A 323 -9.17 26.43 1.36
N SER A 324 -10.17 26.52 2.24
CA SER A 324 -10.03 26.63 3.70
C SER A 324 -10.40 25.32 4.41
N GLY A 325 -10.45 24.20 3.68
CA GLY A 325 -10.76 22.86 4.22
C GLY A 325 -12.22 22.60 4.62
N ASN A 326 -13.15 23.52 4.37
CA ASN A 326 -14.56 23.32 4.75
C ASN A 326 -15.27 22.38 3.77
N PRO A 327 -16.10 21.42 4.24
CA PRO A 327 -16.83 20.51 3.35
C PRO A 327 -17.80 21.31 2.47
N SER A 328 -17.71 21.08 1.16
CA SER A 328 -18.55 21.75 0.17
C SER A 328 -18.75 20.84 -1.05
N GLY A 329 -19.37 19.69 -0.81
CA GLY A 329 -19.76 18.75 -1.85
C GLY A 329 -20.78 19.32 -2.84
N LEU A 330 -20.93 18.63 -3.96
CA LEU A 330 -21.74 19.06 -5.10
C LEU A 330 -22.61 17.89 -5.60
N SER A 331 -23.73 18.19 -6.24
CA SER A 331 -24.42 17.25 -7.13
C SER A 331 -24.45 17.79 -8.54
N ILE A 332 -24.24 16.92 -9.52
CA ILE A 332 -24.36 17.22 -10.95
C ILE A 332 -25.44 16.31 -11.53
N ALA A 333 -26.37 16.90 -12.26
CA ALA A 333 -27.44 16.18 -12.93
C ALA A 333 -27.71 16.76 -14.32
N TRP A 334 -28.31 15.96 -15.19
CA TRP A 334 -28.84 16.44 -16.45
C TRP A 334 -30.08 17.30 -16.23
N ARG A 335 -30.02 18.55 -16.67
CA ARG A 335 -31.08 19.56 -16.57
C ARG A 335 -31.07 20.46 -17.80
N ASP A 336 -32.25 20.62 -18.41
CA ASP A 336 -32.46 21.54 -19.53
C ASP A 336 -31.46 21.32 -20.68
N GLY A 337 -31.20 20.06 -21.01
CA GLY A 337 -30.30 19.68 -22.12
C GLY A 337 -28.80 19.78 -21.82
N ALA A 338 -28.38 19.93 -20.56
CA ALA A 338 -26.98 19.98 -20.18
C ALA A 338 -26.71 19.37 -18.78
N TYR A 339 -25.47 18.93 -18.54
CA TYR A 339 -25.03 18.57 -17.20
C TYR A 339 -24.76 19.83 -16.38
N ARG A 340 -25.47 19.98 -15.26
CA ARG A 340 -25.39 21.18 -14.41
C ARG A 340 -25.17 20.79 -12.96
N ILE A 341 -24.42 21.63 -12.24
CA ILE A 341 -24.40 21.57 -10.78
C ILE A 341 -25.79 21.94 -10.27
N THR A 342 -26.51 20.98 -9.70
CA THR A 342 -27.88 21.16 -9.21
C THR A 342 -27.94 21.48 -7.71
N ARG A 343 -26.92 21.05 -6.95
CA ARG A 343 -26.81 21.33 -5.51
C ARG A 343 -25.35 21.59 -5.19
N ALA A 344 -25.08 22.58 -4.35
CA ALA A 344 -23.75 22.96 -3.92
C ALA A 344 -23.69 23.09 -2.39
N LYS A 345 -22.48 23.16 -1.84
CA LYS A 345 -22.23 23.29 -0.39
C LYS A 345 -22.85 22.16 0.43
N ILE A 346 -22.81 20.93 -0.10
CA ILE A 346 -23.23 19.74 0.64
C ILE A 346 -22.20 19.50 1.77
N PRO A 347 -22.59 19.56 3.05
CA PRO A 347 -21.63 19.62 4.15
C PRO A 347 -21.18 18.23 4.63
N TRP A 348 -21.14 17.25 3.73
CA TRP A 348 -20.88 15.85 4.06
C TRP A 348 -19.85 15.22 3.12
N HIS A 349 -19.16 14.22 3.64
CA HIS A 349 -18.57 13.17 2.82
C HIS A 349 -19.69 12.35 2.21
N LEU A 350 -19.57 11.99 0.93
CA LEU A 350 -20.57 11.27 0.14
C LEU A 350 -19.92 10.04 -0.51
N ARG A 351 -20.62 8.91 -0.51
CA ARG A 351 -20.23 7.67 -1.18
C ARG A 351 -21.46 6.80 -1.44
N ARG A 352 -21.51 6.06 -2.56
CA ARG A 352 -22.52 5.01 -2.73
C ARG A 352 -22.09 3.75 -2.00
N ILE A 353 -23.01 3.16 -1.25
CA ILE A 353 -22.83 1.84 -0.62
C ILE A 353 -23.96 0.93 -1.11
N THR A 354 -23.62 -0.28 -1.53
CA THR A 354 -24.60 -1.32 -1.84
C THR A 354 -24.93 -2.08 -0.56
N LEU A 355 -26.15 -1.87 -0.04
CA LEU A 355 -26.63 -2.50 1.18
C LEU A 355 -27.41 -3.78 0.85
N PRO A 356 -27.18 -4.90 1.57
CA PRO A 356 -27.98 -6.11 1.42
C PRO A 356 -29.47 -5.82 1.65
N GLY A 357 -30.32 -6.19 0.69
CA GLY A 357 -31.78 -6.00 0.75
C GLY A 357 -32.30 -4.62 0.34
N GLU A 358 -31.45 -3.58 0.35
CA GLU A 358 -31.83 -2.22 -0.06
C GLU A 358 -31.23 -1.80 -1.41
N GLY A 359 -30.14 -2.45 -1.84
CA GLY A 359 -29.43 -2.11 -3.07
C GLY A 359 -28.55 -0.88 -2.89
N ASN A 360 -28.38 -0.10 -3.96
CA ASN A 360 -27.51 1.07 -3.97
C ASN A 360 -28.13 2.23 -3.18
N VAL A 361 -27.42 2.70 -2.16
CA VAL A 361 -27.82 3.83 -1.33
C VAL A 361 -26.72 4.88 -1.34
N LEU A 362 -27.09 6.15 -1.51
CA LEU A 362 -26.16 7.25 -1.24
C LEU A 362 -26.00 7.38 0.27
N ALA A 363 -24.79 7.11 0.75
CA ALA A 363 -24.41 7.24 2.14
C ALA A 363 -23.62 8.53 2.35
N ALA A 364 -23.70 9.08 3.55
CA ALA A 364 -22.98 10.26 3.96
C ALA A 364 -22.43 10.14 5.38
N GLN A 365 -21.39 10.94 5.64
CA GLN A 365 -20.86 11.14 6.99
C GLN A 365 -20.48 12.62 7.15
N LYS A 366 -20.72 13.19 8.33
CA LYS A 366 -20.36 14.58 8.60
C LYS A 366 -18.84 14.70 8.66
N MET A 367 -18.31 15.83 8.18
CA MET A 367 -16.94 16.22 8.46
C MET A 367 -16.80 16.49 9.97
N GLY A 368 -15.66 16.13 10.56
CA GLY A 368 -15.38 16.46 11.95
C GLY A 368 -15.05 17.94 12.17
N ILE A 369 -15.11 18.37 13.42
CA ILE A 369 -14.67 19.70 13.87
C ILE A 369 -13.26 19.61 14.47
N GLN A 370 -12.55 20.74 14.54
CA GLN A 370 -11.22 20.85 15.15
C GLN A 370 -10.20 19.88 14.53
N GLY A 371 -10.12 19.86 13.20
CA GLY A 371 -9.17 19.03 12.46
C GLY A 371 -9.52 17.54 12.39
N ARG A 372 -10.69 17.08 12.87
CA ARG A 372 -11.14 15.68 12.69
C ARG A 372 -11.75 15.46 11.30
N GLU A 373 -11.43 14.33 10.66
CA GLU A 373 -11.91 14.00 9.31
C GLU A 373 -13.41 13.68 9.28
N TYR A 374 -13.89 12.95 10.30
CA TYR A 374 -15.25 12.41 10.33
C TYR A 374 -15.92 12.66 11.68
N ALA A 375 -17.24 12.86 11.66
CA ALA A 375 -18.07 12.97 12.84
C ALA A 375 -19.38 12.19 12.70
N GLY A 376 -19.79 11.56 13.80
CA GLY A 376 -21.05 10.83 13.88
C GLY A 376 -21.09 9.54 13.06
N PRO A 377 -22.25 8.87 13.01
CA PRO A 377 -22.43 7.65 12.24
C PRO A 377 -22.43 7.94 10.74
N VAL A 378 -22.24 6.89 9.95
CA VAL A 378 -22.61 6.91 8.53
C VAL A 378 -24.13 6.80 8.43
N PHE A 379 -24.75 7.61 7.58
CA PHE A 379 -26.20 7.69 7.45
C PHE A 379 -26.63 7.70 5.97
N ARG A 380 -27.89 7.35 5.74
CA ARG A 380 -28.51 7.41 4.40
C ARG A 380 -28.79 8.86 4.04
N VAL A 381 -28.51 9.24 2.80
CA VAL A 381 -28.94 10.54 2.26
C VAL A 381 -30.34 10.40 1.69
N ILE A 382 -31.24 11.26 2.13
CA ILE A 382 -32.61 11.36 1.62
C ILE A 382 -32.73 12.67 0.86
N LEU A 383 -33.42 12.64 -0.28
CA LEU A 383 -33.84 13.86 -0.95
C LEU A 383 -35.25 14.23 -0.46
N ALA A 384 -35.34 15.28 0.37
CA ALA A 384 -36.59 15.85 0.83
C ALA A 384 -36.86 17.14 0.06
N GLU A 385 -37.85 17.09 -0.84
CA GLU A 385 -38.12 18.14 -1.82
C GLU A 385 -36.89 18.42 -2.69
N ASP A 386 -36.17 19.51 -2.43
CA ASP A 386 -34.94 19.89 -3.15
C ASP A 386 -33.68 19.84 -2.28
N ARG A 387 -33.81 19.44 -1.00
CA ARG A 387 -32.71 19.41 -0.05
C ARG A 387 -32.31 17.99 0.31
N LEU A 388 -31.00 17.78 0.43
CA LEU A 388 -30.48 16.56 1.01
C LEU A 388 -30.62 16.61 2.54
N THR A 389 -31.19 15.56 3.13
CA THR A 389 -31.39 15.41 4.57
C THR A 389 -30.76 14.11 5.06
N GLU A 390 -30.39 14.11 6.35
CA GLU A 390 -29.90 12.94 7.06
C GLU A 390 -31.07 11.98 7.32
N GLY A 391 -30.93 10.75 6.84
CA GLY A 391 -31.83 9.63 7.12
C GLY A 391 -31.29 8.68 8.18
N ASP A 392 -31.82 7.46 8.20
CA ASP A 392 -31.45 6.47 9.20
C ASP A 392 -29.95 6.08 9.12
N PRO A 393 -29.29 5.89 10.28
CA PRO A 393 -27.93 5.39 10.34
C PRO A 393 -27.76 4.07 9.57
N ILE A 394 -26.62 3.92 8.90
CA ILE A 394 -26.24 2.68 8.23
C ILE A 394 -25.48 1.83 9.26
N PRO A 395 -25.97 0.62 9.60
CA PRO A 395 -25.25 -0.30 10.47
C PRO A 395 -23.89 -0.64 9.87
N GLY A 396 -22.86 -0.61 10.69
CA GLY A 396 -21.50 -0.91 10.28
C GLY A 396 -20.58 -1.18 11.47
N PRO A 397 -19.33 -1.62 11.20
CA PRO A 397 -18.37 -1.90 12.23
C PRO A 397 -18.09 -0.68 13.11
N ALA A 398 -17.79 -0.92 14.40
CA ALA A 398 -17.40 0.15 15.30
C ALA A 398 -16.19 0.93 14.75
N GLN A 399 -16.25 2.26 14.85
CA GLN A 399 -15.19 3.18 14.40
C GLN A 399 -14.90 3.15 12.89
N ALA A 400 -15.80 2.59 12.07
CA ALA A 400 -15.71 2.71 10.62
C ALA A 400 -16.07 4.13 10.15
N ASN A 401 -15.41 4.58 9.10
CA ASN A 401 -15.74 5.82 8.39
C ASN A 401 -16.32 5.48 7.01
N LEU A 402 -16.94 6.47 6.37
CA LEU A 402 -17.66 6.28 5.11
C LEU A 402 -16.84 5.57 4.01
N TYR A 403 -15.53 5.76 3.98
CA TYR A 403 -14.65 5.25 2.93
C TYR A 403 -13.93 3.96 3.30
N ASP A 404 -13.93 3.54 4.56
CA ASP A 404 -13.12 2.41 5.04
C ASP A 404 -13.89 1.10 5.19
N PHE A 405 -15.18 1.04 4.87
CA PHE A 405 -15.96 -0.21 4.91
C PHE A 405 -16.89 -0.41 3.70
N THR A 406 -17.26 -1.66 3.45
CA THR A 406 -18.41 -2.02 2.60
C THR A 406 -19.02 -3.35 3.08
N PRO A 407 -20.35 -3.54 3.04
CA PRO A 407 -20.96 -4.83 3.33
C PRO A 407 -20.50 -5.91 2.34
N VAL A 408 -20.28 -7.12 2.85
CA VAL A 408 -19.97 -8.31 2.06
C VAL A 408 -20.89 -9.43 2.52
N THR A 409 -21.55 -10.10 1.58
CA THR A 409 -22.37 -11.26 1.90
C THR A 409 -21.45 -12.48 2.05
N SER A 410 -21.46 -13.12 3.22
CA SER A 410 -20.76 -14.39 3.46
C SER A 410 -21.77 -15.50 3.79
N ARG A 411 -21.35 -16.77 3.71
CA ARG A 411 -22.21 -17.95 3.96
C ARG A 411 -22.91 -17.97 5.35
N GLY A 412 -22.55 -17.07 6.27
CA GLY A 412 -23.12 -16.96 7.62
C GLY A 412 -23.88 -15.66 7.93
N GLY A 413 -24.12 -14.79 6.94
CA GLY A 413 -24.82 -13.51 7.12
C GLY A 413 -24.04 -12.31 6.60
N ILE A 414 -24.43 -11.11 7.02
CA ILE A 414 -23.75 -9.87 6.63
C ILE A 414 -22.41 -9.78 7.39
N SER A 415 -21.33 -9.65 6.63
CA SER A 415 -20.01 -9.25 7.14
C SER A 415 -19.63 -7.91 6.49
N PHE A 416 -18.52 -7.32 6.92
CA PHE A 416 -18.02 -6.08 6.36
C PHE A 416 -16.56 -6.26 5.96
N ALA A 417 -16.22 -5.87 4.75
CA ALA A 417 -14.83 -5.62 4.39
C ALA A 417 -14.44 -4.24 4.89
N ARG A 418 -13.25 -4.12 5.49
CA ARG A 418 -12.67 -2.87 5.97
C ARG A 418 -11.26 -2.68 5.45
N LEU A 419 -10.96 -1.51 4.92
CA LEU A 419 -9.61 -1.12 4.53
C LEU A 419 -9.03 -0.21 5.63
N VAL A 420 -8.22 -0.79 6.52
CA VAL A 420 -7.67 -0.09 7.69
C VAL A 420 -6.47 0.79 7.33
N ALA A 421 -6.14 1.75 8.20
CA ALA A 421 -5.20 2.85 7.91
C ALA A 421 -3.75 2.41 7.62
N ASP A 422 -3.35 1.23 8.09
CA ASP A 422 -2.06 0.60 7.83
C ASP A 422 -1.97 -0.09 6.44
N GLY A 423 -3.10 -0.16 5.73
CA GLY A 423 -3.20 -0.65 4.37
C GLY A 423 -3.67 -2.10 4.25
N TYR A 424 -4.17 -2.74 5.31
CA TYR A 424 -4.68 -4.11 5.22
C TYR A 424 -6.20 -4.15 5.00
N LEU A 425 -6.68 -5.12 4.23
CA LEU A 425 -8.10 -5.38 4.09
C LEU A 425 -8.52 -6.47 5.08
N LYS A 426 -9.46 -6.16 5.96
CA LYS A 426 -10.02 -7.05 6.96
C LYS A 426 -11.45 -7.40 6.63
N ILE A 427 -11.85 -8.65 6.80
CA ILE A 427 -13.25 -9.05 6.82
C ILE A 427 -13.67 -9.20 8.28
N VAL A 428 -14.68 -8.45 8.71
CA VAL A 428 -15.17 -8.44 10.09
C VAL A 428 -16.66 -8.73 10.14
N THR A 429 -17.10 -9.29 11.26
CA THR A 429 -18.52 -9.42 11.62
C THR A 429 -19.11 -8.07 12.07
N PRO A 430 -20.44 -7.94 12.18
CA PRO A 430 -21.08 -6.72 12.68
C PRO A 430 -20.65 -6.31 14.10
N ASP A 431 -20.34 -7.28 14.96
CA ASP A 431 -19.81 -7.07 16.32
C ASP A 431 -18.29 -6.78 16.35
N GLY A 432 -17.63 -6.75 15.19
CA GLY A 432 -16.22 -6.36 15.04
C GLY A 432 -15.22 -7.51 15.17
N ARG A 433 -15.68 -8.76 15.36
CA ARG A 433 -14.80 -9.94 15.33
C ARG A 433 -14.25 -10.15 13.93
N GLU A 434 -12.93 -10.25 13.83
CA GLU A 434 -12.21 -10.51 12.59
C GLU A 434 -12.44 -11.94 12.09
N LEU A 435 -12.69 -12.07 10.78
CA LEU A 435 -12.87 -13.33 10.06
C LEU A 435 -11.68 -13.65 9.16
N GLY A 436 -10.88 -12.65 8.78
CA GLY A 436 -9.66 -12.78 7.99
C GLY A 436 -9.09 -11.44 7.59
N GLU A 437 -7.82 -11.44 7.18
CA GLU A 437 -7.05 -10.27 6.77
C GLU A 437 -6.19 -10.60 5.54
N THR A 438 -5.87 -9.61 4.72
CA THR A 438 -4.88 -9.74 3.64
C THR A 438 -3.47 -9.88 4.17
N VAL A 439 -2.64 -10.68 3.50
CA VAL A 439 -1.21 -10.82 3.85
C VAL A 439 -0.42 -9.59 3.42
N ASP A 440 -0.72 -9.07 2.23
CA ASP A 440 -0.08 -7.89 1.66
C ASP A 440 -0.92 -6.63 1.89
N LYS A 441 -0.25 -5.47 1.80
CA LYS A 441 -0.93 -4.18 1.80
C LYS A 441 -1.73 -4.00 0.51
N THR A 442 -2.95 -3.55 0.70
CA THR A 442 -3.91 -3.14 -0.31
C THR A 442 -4.28 -1.66 -0.11
N GLY A 443 -5.14 -1.16 -0.98
CA GLY A 443 -5.50 0.24 -1.07
C GLY A 443 -4.38 1.10 -1.63
N GLY A 444 -4.01 2.14 -0.86
CA GLY A 444 -3.14 3.23 -1.31
C GLY A 444 -3.90 4.21 -2.21
N SER A 445 -4.00 5.46 -1.77
CA SER A 445 -4.68 6.53 -2.52
C SER A 445 -3.89 7.83 -2.44
N GLU A 446 -3.85 8.55 -3.57
CA GLU A 446 -3.39 9.94 -3.63
C GLU A 446 -4.53 10.92 -3.35
N SER A 447 -5.80 10.47 -3.38
CA SER A 447 -6.94 11.33 -3.01
C SER A 447 -6.82 11.75 -1.56
N HIS A 448 -6.86 13.06 -1.35
CA HIS A 448 -6.71 13.68 -0.06
C HIS A 448 -7.58 14.93 0.03
N LEU A 449 -7.75 15.40 1.25
CA LEU A 449 -8.29 16.71 1.55
C LEU A 449 -7.32 17.44 2.48
N GLU A 450 -7.25 18.76 2.32
CA GLU A 450 -6.47 19.64 3.17
C GLU A 450 -7.40 20.24 4.22
N MET A 451 -7.03 20.13 5.50
CA MET A 451 -7.78 20.70 6.63
C MET A 451 -6.88 21.64 7.41
N ASP A 452 -7.39 22.80 7.77
CA ASP A 452 -6.71 23.69 8.71
C ASP A 452 -7.00 23.21 10.14
N GLU A 453 -5.96 23.04 10.95
CA GLU A 453 -6.14 22.87 12.39
C GLU A 453 -6.48 24.23 13.02
N GLU A 454 -7.58 24.33 13.77
CA GLU A 454 -7.84 25.53 14.58
C GLU A 454 -6.98 25.50 15.84
N ALA A 455 -5.78 26.09 15.78
CA ALA A 455 -4.98 26.44 16.95
C ALA A 455 -5.11 27.94 17.26
N GLN A 456 -5.11 28.31 18.55
CA GLN A 456 -5.19 29.71 19.01
C GLN A 456 -4.05 30.61 18.49
N THR A 457 -3.00 30.02 17.90
CA THR A 457 -1.79 30.70 17.40
C THR A 457 -1.54 30.51 15.89
N GLY A 458 -2.57 30.16 15.11
CA GLY A 458 -2.46 29.88 13.68
C GLY A 458 -2.01 28.44 13.45
N GLY A 459 -2.94 27.56 13.07
CA GLY A 459 -2.65 26.14 12.89
C GLY A 459 -2.08 25.82 11.51
N GLU A 460 -1.40 24.67 11.43
CA GLU A 460 -0.83 24.13 10.21
C GLU A 460 -1.92 23.40 9.39
N THR A 461 -1.87 23.54 8.06
CA THR A 461 -2.72 22.78 7.14
C THR A 461 -2.24 21.32 7.11
N ARG A 462 -3.14 20.40 7.46
CA ARG A 462 -2.91 18.95 7.47
C ARG A 462 -3.47 18.29 6.22
N VAL A 463 -2.68 17.42 5.60
CA VAL A 463 -3.11 16.59 4.47
C VAL A 463 -3.67 15.26 4.98
N VAL A 464 -4.95 15.01 4.70
CA VAL A 464 -5.66 13.79 5.10
C VAL A 464 -5.89 12.93 3.88
N TYR A 465 -5.29 11.74 3.86
CA TYR A 465 -5.51 10.77 2.78
C TYR A 465 -6.72 9.90 3.05
N LEU A 466 -7.52 9.71 2.01
CA LEU A 466 -8.69 8.85 2.05
C LEU A 466 -8.32 7.41 1.70
N PRO A 467 -9.03 6.41 2.24
CA PRO A 467 -8.97 5.06 1.71
C PRO A 467 -9.24 5.05 0.20
N ALA A 468 -8.52 4.21 -0.54
CA ALA A 468 -8.85 3.97 -1.94
C ALA A 468 -10.25 3.35 -2.01
N ARG A 469 -11.00 3.62 -3.08
CA ARG A 469 -12.27 2.92 -3.28
C ARG A 469 -12.02 1.40 -3.32
N PHE A 470 -12.91 0.65 -2.68
CA PHE A 470 -13.04 -0.79 -2.82
C PHE A 470 -14.51 -1.17 -2.79
N GLU A 471 -14.87 -2.27 -3.45
CA GLU A 471 -16.27 -2.68 -3.65
C GLU A 471 -16.44 -4.18 -3.49
N ALA A 472 -17.56 -4.58 -2.88
CA ALA A 472 -17.99 -5.97 -2.88
C ALA A 472 -18.77 -6.25 -4.17
N THR A 473 -18.48 -7.38 -4.79
CA THR A 473 -19.25 -7.89 -5.93
C THR A 473 -20.42 -8.74 -5.44
N GLU A 474 -21.41 -8.95 -6.31
CA GLU A 474 -22.51 -9.90 -6.08
C GLU A 474 -22.03 -11.34 -5.88
N ARG A 475 -20.79 -11.66 -6.29
CA ARG A 475 -20.15 -12.97 -6.11
C ARG A 475 -19.48 -13.15 -4.75
N GLY A 476 -19.49 -12.11 -3.91
CA GLY A 476 -18.79 -12.13 -2.61
C GLY A 476 -17.28 -11.87 -2.70
N GLU A 477 -16.79 -11.45 -3.87
CA GLU A 477 -15.41 -10.95 -4.04
C GLU A 477 -15.33 -9.48 -3.59
N VAL A 478 -14.22 -9.07 -3.01
CA VAL A 478 -13.91 -7.67 -2.69
C VAL A 478 -12.84 -7.19 -3.66
N LEU A 479 -13.20 -6.22 -4.50
CA LEU A 479 -12.29 -5.57 -5.44
C LEU A 479 -11.58 -4.43 -4.72
N VAL A 480 -10.26 -4.47 -4.70
CA VAL A 480 -9.43 -3.48 -4.01
C VAL A 480 -8.19 -3.13 -4.86
N PRO A 481 -7.82 -1.84 -4.98
CA PRO A 481 -6.54 -1.44 -5.54
C PRO A 481 -5.38 -1.94 -4.68
N ALA A 482 -4.24 -2.21 -5.29
CA ALA A 482 -2.97 -2.45 -4.61
C ALA A 482 -1.94 -1.47 -5.19
N ASN A 483 -1.99 -0.23 -4.73
CA ASN A 483 -1.08 0.82 -5.16
C ASN A 483 0.20 0.80 -4.31
N SER A 484 1.36 0.71 -4.97
CA SER A 484 2.67 0.75 -4.29
C SER A 484 3.51 1.96 -4.71
N ALA A 485 4.10 2.60 -3.70
CA ALA A 485 4.92 3.79 -3.85
C ALA A 485 6.34 3.42 -4.32
N ALA A 486 6.95 4.25 -5.17
CA ALA A 486 8.35 4.09 -5.58
C ALA A 486 9.36 4.67 -4.56
N SER A 487 8.91 5.50 -3.61
CA SER A 487 9.79 6.26 -2.71
C SER A 487 9.05 6.65 -1.42
N LEU A 488 9.74 6.55 -0.28
CA LEU A 488 9.23 6.86 1.07
C LEU A 488 9.61 8.28 1.56
N LEU A 489 10.17 9.13 0.69
CA LEU A 489 10.71 10.46 1.06
C LEU A 489 9.77 11.63 0.78
N SER A 490 8.60 11.39 0.19
CA SER A 490 7.64 12.45 -0.11
C SER A 490 6.68 12.64 1.06
N ARG A 491 6.51 13.89 1.52
CA ARG A 491 5.40 14.28 2.43
C ARG A 491 4.02 14.06 1.78
N VAL A 492 4.00 13.91 0.45
CA VAL A 492 2.80 13.64 -0.35
C VAL A 492 2.82 12.19 -0.84
N ARG A 493 1.74 11.42 -0.61
CA ARG A 493 1.65 10.05 -1.12
C ARG A 493 1.66 10.09 -2.64
N SER A 494 2.56 9.31 -3.24
CA SER A 494 2.61 9.13 -4.68
C SER A 494 2.86 7.66 -5.02
N PHE A 495 2.06 7.13 -5.93
CA PHE A 495 2.14 5.74 -6.37
C PHE A 495 2.60 5.66 -7.82
N SER A 496 3.41 4.63 -8.08
CA SER A 496 4.08 4.44 -9.37
C SER A 496 3.85 3.06 -9.96
N LYS A 497 3.24 2.16 -9.16
CA LYS A 497 2.82 0.83 -9.55
C LYS A 497 1.43 0.58 -8.99
N SER A 498 0.57 -0.03 -9.79
CA SER A 498 -0.77 -0.39 -9.39
C SER A 498 -1.17 -1.76 -9.92
N GLN A 499 -2.15 -2.34 -9.26
CA GLN A 499 -2.87 -3.53 -9.67
C GLN A 499 -4.26 -3.47 -9.03
N LEU A 500 -5.30 -4.03 -9.66
CA LEU A 500 -6.56 -4.32 -8.97
C LEU A 500 -6.59 -5.80 -8.61
N GLN A 501 -6.91 -6.10 -7.36
CA GLN A 501 -7.08 -7.46 -6.86
C GLN A 501 -8.55 -7.72 -6.53
N ALA A 502 -9.03 -8.92 -6.83
CA ALA A 502 -10.29 -9.44 -6.35
C ALA A 502 -10.04 -10.48 -5.28
N LEU A 503 -10.56 -10.23 -4.08
CA LEU A 503 -10.26 -11.01 -2.89
C LEU A 503 -11.50 -11.75 -2.41
N VAL A 504 -11.34 -12.98 -1.94
CA VAL A 504 -12.42 -13.81 -1.41
C VAL A 504 -12.05 -14.36 -0.05
N LEU A 505 -13.01 -14.39 0.88
CA LEU A 505 -12.83 -15.07 2.16
C LEU A 505 -13.02 -16.58 1.96
N SER A 506 -11.96 -17.36 2.16
CA SER A 506 -11.98 -18.82 2.08
C SER A 506 -11.30 -19.43 3.31
N GLY A 507 -12.02 -20.26 4.07
CA GLY A 507 -11.45 -20.97 5.21
C GLY A 507 -10.84 -20.10 6.32
N GLY A 508 -11.35 -18.87 6.51
CA GLY A 508 -10.79 -17.90 7.47
C GLY A 508 -9.58 -17.11 6.97
N THR A 509 -9.27 -17.20 5.68
CA THR A 509 -8.19 -16.43 5.03
C THR A 509 -8.74 -15.61 3.87
N VAL A 510 -8.21 -14.40 3.66
CA VAL A 510 -8.52 -13.57 2.50
C VAL A 510 -7.54 -13.93 1.39
N GLN A 511 -8.05 -14.53 0.32
CA GLN A 511 -7.24 -15.04 -0.79
C GLN A 511 -7.57 -14.30 -2.09
N GLU A 512 -6.58 -14.15 -2.97
CA GLU A 512 -6.79 -13.59 -4.30
C GLU A 512 -7.55 -14.58 -5.20
N ALA A 513 -8.68 -14.15 -5.75
CA ALA A 513 -9.45 -14.90 -6.74
C ALA A 513 -8.94 -14.63 -8.17
N TRP A 514 -8.63 -13.36 -8.46
CA TRP A 514 -8.07 -12.87 -9.71
C TRP A 514 -7.46 -11.47 -9.52
N HIS A 515 -6.67 -11.02 -10.49
CA HIS A 515 -6.15 -9.66 -10.52
C HIS A 515 -6.02 -9.09 -11.94
N THR A 516 -5.76 -7.80 -12.09
CA THR A 516 -5.27 -7.21 -13.35
C THR A 516 -3.76 -7.45 -13.49
N GLU A 517 -3.19 -7.23 -14.68
CA GLU A 517 -1.74 -7.15 -14.79
C GLU A 517 -1.19 -5.95 -13.97
N PRO A 518 -0.03 -6.09 -13.31
CA PRO A 518 0.63 -4.96 -12.65
C PRO A 518 1.09 -3.89 -13.65
N GLU A 519 0.77 -2.63 -13.38
CA GLU A 519 1.07 -1.51 -14.28
C GLU A 519 1.94 -0.44 -13.61
N LYS A 520 2.71 0.31 -14.42
CA LYS A 520 3.56 1.42 -13.95
C LYS A 520 2.77 2.74 -13.90
N ASN A 521 1.73 2.78 -13.09
CA ASN A 521 0.88 3.95 -12.90
C ASN A 521 0.28 3.94 -11.48
N TYR A 522 -0.53 4.93 -11.16
CA TYR A 522 -1.41 4.97 -9.99
C TYR A 522 -2.83 4.62 -10.42
N LEU A 523 -3.46 3.62 -9.81
CA LEU A 523 -4.87 3.32 -10.00
C LEU A 523 -5.69 4.24 -9.07
N ALA A 524 -6.30 5.27 -9.66
CA ALA A 524 -7.00 6.29 -8.90
C ALA A 524 -8.41 5.84 -8.50
N ASP A 525 -9.15 5.20 -9.41
CA ASP A 525 -10.48 4.70 -9.13
C ASP A 525 -10.90 3.61 -10.14
N PHE A 526 -11.96 2.87 -9.83
CA PHE A 526 -12.52 1.84 -10.69
C PHE A 526 -14.04 1.63 -10.49
N ARG A 527 -14.66 0.97 -11.46
CA ARG A 527 -16.07 0.55 -11.46
C ARG A 527 -16.23 -0.76 -12.21
N VAL A 528 -17.10 -1.64 -11.74
CA VAL A 528 -17.59 -2.77 -12.55
C VAL A 528 -18.95 -2.42 -13.13
N ALA A 529 -18.96 -2.04 -14.41
CA ALA A 529 -20.14 -1.50 -15.08
C ALA A 529 -20.16 -1.83 -16.57
N GLU A 530 -21.29 -1.60 -17.22
CA GLU A 530 -21.43 -1.69 -18.68
C GLU A 530 -21.02 -0.36 -19.32
N ALA A 531 -19.73 -0.09 -19.51
CA ALA A 531 -19.30 1.18 -20.08
C ALA A 531 -19.41 1.29 -21.61
N ALA A 532 -19.47 0.16 -22.31
CA ALA A 532 -19.38 0.10 -23.77
C ALA A 532 -20.76 0.03 -24.49
N ASN A 533 -21.87 0.06 -23.75
CA ASN A 533 -23.23 -0.02 -24.31
C ASN A 533 -23.47 -1.26 -25.18
N ASP A 534 -22.90 -2.40 -24.79
CA ASP A 534 -22.96 -3.69 -25.49
C ASP A 534 -23.51 -4.84 -24.64
N GLY A 535 -24.14 -4.51 -23.50
CA GLY A 535 -24.75 -5.44 -22.56
C GLY A 535 -23.77 -6.22 -21.69
N LYS A 536 -22.46 -5.93 -21.74
CA LYS A 536 -21.44 -6.64 -20.95
C LYS A 536 -20.81 -5.75 -19.89
N ARG A 537 -20.98 -6.14 -18.62
CA ARG A 537 -20.26 -5.54 -17.50
C ARG A 537 -18.78 -5.90 -17.54
N ARG A 538 -17.94 -4.90 -17.34
CA ARG A 538 -16.48 -5.00 -17.37
C ARG A 538 -15.88 -4.20 -16.23
N LEU A 539 -14.63 -4.48 -15.92
CA LEU A 539 -13.86 -3.61 -15.04
C LEU A 539 -13.40 -2.40 -15.84
N VAL A 540 -13.77 -1.21 -15.37
CA VAL A 540 -13.32 0.08 -15.89
C VAL A 540 -12.45 0.72 -14.84
N THR A 541 -11.24 1.12 -15.19
CA THR A 541 -10.32 1.82 -14.29
C THR A 541 -9.99 3.20 -14.85
N VAL A 542 -9.64 4.11 -13.95
CA VAL A 542 -8.97 5.36 -14.30
C VAL A 542 -7.61 5.39 -13.61
N VAL A 543 -6.55 5.51 -14.41
CA VAL A 543 -5.17 5.51 -13.93
C VAL A 543 -4.50 6.86 -14.17
N ALA A 544 -3.51 7.19 -13.34
CA ALA A 544 -2.73 8.41 -13.46
C ALA A 544 -1.23 8.13 -13.55
N PHE A 545 -0.51 8.85 -14.40
CA PHE A 545 0.93 8.71 -14.61
C PHE A 545 1.59 10.08 -14.85
N PRO A 546 2.89 10.22 -14.59
CA PRO A 546 3.59 11.50 -14.77
C PRO A 546 3.54 12.00 -16.22
N GLU A 547 3.38 13.31 -16.41
CA GLU A 547 3.47 13.96 -17.73
C GLU A 547 4.81 14.69 -17.87
N GLY A 548 5.70 14.19 -18.76
CA GLY A 548 6.94 14.89 -19.11
C GLY A 548 8.17 14.45 -18.32
N GLY A 549 9.16 15.34 -18.24
CA GLY A 549 10.44 15.09 -17.56
C GLY A 549 10.35 15.18 -16.02
N PRO A 550 11.47 14.93 -15.31
CA PRO A 550 11.51 14.75 -13.84
C PRO A 550 11.16 15.98 -12.98
N PHE A 551 10.74 17.10 -13.59
CA PHE A 551 10.34 18.34 -12.91
C PHE A 551 8.88 18.75 -13.18
N SER A 552 8.13 17.92 -13.90
CA SER A 552 6.72 18.18 -14.15
C SER A 552 5.86 17.62 -13.01
N PHE A 553 5.10 18.50 -12.38
CA PHE A 553 4.05 18.12 -11.43
C PHE A 553 2.72 17.79 -12.12
N SER A 554 2.64 17.95 -13.44
CA SER A 554 1.44 17.59 -14.17
C SER A 554 1.34 16.07 -14.32
N ARG A 555 0.12 15.54 -14.13
CA ARG A 555 -0.20 14.14 -14.39
C ARG A 555 -1.07 14.06 -15.63
N LYS A 556 -0.93 12.94 -16.32
CA LYS A 556 -1.86 12.45 -17.31
C LYS A 556 -2.69 11.34 -16.72
N ALA A 557 -3.87 11.14 -17.27
CA ALA A 557 -4.73 10.02 -16.95
C ALA A 557 -5.20 9.29 -18.19
N ALA A 558 -5.66 8.06 -18.01
CA ALA A 558 -6.31 7.29 -19.05
C ALA A 558 -7.38 6.39 -18.43
N LEU A 559 -8.46 6.17 -19.17
CA LEU A 559 -9.43 5.12 -18.88
C LEU A 559 -8.92 3.80 -19.46
N GLN A 560 -9.13 2.71 -18.75
CA GLN A 560 -8.83 1.36 -19.25
C GLN A 560 -10.02 0.44 -18.98
N ILE A 561 -10.26 -0.51 -19.87
CA ILE A 561 -11.32 -1.50 -19.73
C ILE A 561 -10.71 -2.89 -19.79
N TYR A 562 -11.12 -3.74 -18.84
CA TYR A 562 -10.69 -5.13 -18.72
C TYR A 562 -11.88 -6.08 -18.82
N SER A 563 -11.69 -7.18 -19.54
CA SER A 563 -12.61 -8.31 -19.45
C SER A 563 -12.43 -9.00 -18.08
N LEU A 564 -13.54 -9.27 -17.42
CA LEU A 564 -13.53 -10.03 -16.16
C LEU A 564 -13.32 -11.52 -16.45
N PRO A 565 -12.58 -12.26 -15.60
CA PRO A 565 -12.49 -13.70 -15.69
C PRO A 565 -13.86 -14.38 -15.57
N GLU A 566 -14.04 -15.50 -16.27
CA GLU A 566 -15.23 -16.32 -16.05
C GLU A 566 -15.25 -16.85 -14.60
N PRO A 567 -16.42 -16.91 -13.96
CA PRO A 567 -16.52 -17.44 -12.61
C PRO A 567 -16.03 -18.90 -12.61
N ARG A 568 -15.08 -19.23 -11.73
CA ARG A 568 -14.78 -20.65 -11.48
C ARG A 568 -16.05 -21.29 -10.93
N GLY A 569 -16.62 -22.23 -11.69
CA GLY A 569 -17.78 -22.98 -11.24
C GLY A 569 -17.49 -23.59 -9.87
N ALA A 570 -18.44 -23.43 -8.94
CA ALA A 570 -18.39 -24.11 -7.66
C ALA A 570 -18.34 -25.62 -7.93
N GLN A 571 -17.18 -26.23 -7.68
CA GLN A 571 -17.08 -27.68 -7.51
C GLN A 571 -17.32 -28.04 -6.05
#